data_AF-A0A8H4R6J8-F1
#
_entry.id   AF-A0A8H4R6J8-F1
#
_cell.length_a   1.000
_cell.length_b   1.000
_cell.length_c   1.000
_cell.angle_alpha   90.00
_cell.angle_beta   90.00
_cell.angle_gamma   90.00
#
_symmetry.space_group_name_H-M   'P 1'
#
loop_
_entity.id
_entity.type
_entity.pdbx_description
1 polymer ?
#
loop_
_entity_poly.entity_id
_entity_poly.type
_entity_poly.pdbx_seq_one_letter_code
_entity_poly.pdbx_strand_id
1 'polypeptide(L)'
;MPETAIWEGIGSLVNGTEKEFADYSYGGTVSRFRPPRNDHILVRVGLSFISPNQACRNAESEIPKFEFEKVRKAAETEWRKKFNVIKTVSGGIDKDLEIIFWSGFYRTMLSPQDYTGENPLWNSTEPYFDSFYCIWDSFRSQHPFLTLVDPIEQSRMVRALIDIWKFEGKLPDCRMSLCQGFTQGGSNADVILADAYVKKLGGPIDWDLAYRAVVSDAEEELDSWDYAGRGGLSGWKRLGFIPIDDGKDEYNGLKSRSVSRTVEFAYDDFCIAAMAEGLKHKEDHKKYLGRAGNWESLFNPKQNSSIKGVDTGFVGFLQPRNENLTWEFQDPARCSPLVLPDSCYLDSSGGETYEGAIWLYTFLIPQDMATLVKLLGGPAKFVERLNFLHESGLLYMGDEQAFLTVFLYHYAGRPALSAKRTHTYIPKEFNNTINGIPGNDDSGAMGSFVTLTMMGVFPNPGQDVYFITPPFFKEISLVNGQTGKTATIRNINFDPEYKNIYIQNATRDGKFWGRNWIDHSFFAEGGILELTLGREESKWGTREQDLPPSISTKK
;
A
#
# COMPACT_ATOMS: atom_id res chain seq x y z
N MET A 1 26.08 43.72 16.13
CA MET A 1 24.98 42.77 15.84
C MET A 1 24.28 42.50 17.15
N PRO A 2 22.94 42.54 17.20
CA PRO A 2 22.19 42.19 18.40
C PRO A 2 22.45 40.74 18.83
N GLU A 3 22.19 40.43 20.10
CA GLU A 3 22.29 39.05 20.64
C GLU A 3 21.29 38.11 19.94
N THR A 4 20.12 38.64 19.54
CA THR A 4 19.14 38.00 18.67
C THR A 4 18.56 39.03 17.69
N ALA A 5 18.49 38.67 16.42
CA ALA A 5 17.82 39.43 15.37
C ALA A 5 16.87 38.55 14.56
N ILE A 6 15.94 39.19 13.89
CA ILE A 6 15.01 38.59 12.94
C ILE A 6 15.26 39.21 11.57
N TRP A 7 15.14 38.41 10.51
CA TRP A 7 15.15 38.86 9.12
C TRP A 7 13.92 38.33 8.39
N GLU A 8 13.49 39.08 7.38
CA GLU A 8 12.36 38.74 6.50
C GLU A 8 12.70 39.20 5.07
N GLY A 9 12.50 38.33 4.09
CA GLY A 9 12.84 38.56 2.69
C GLY A 9 14.34 38.84 2.49
N ILE A 10 14.62 39.87 1.70
CA ILE A 10 15.98 40.41 1.46
C ILE A 10 16.30 41.57 2.44
N GLY A 11 15.50 41.73 3.49
CA GLY A 11 15.56 42.83 4.43
C GLY A 11 16.76 42.79 5.37
N SER A 12 16.96 43.89 6.11
CA SER A 12 17.99 43.98 7.14
C SER A 12 17.60 43.21 8.41
N LEU A 13 18.60 42.82 9.20
CA LEU A 13 18.38 42.26 10.53
C LEU A 13 17.75 43.32 11.44
N VAL A 14 16.59 43.00 11.99
CA VAL A 14 15.85 43.84 12.94
C VAL A 14 15.93 43.21 14.33
N ASN A 15 16.13 44.03 15.36
CA ASN A 15 16.05 43.55 16.74
C ASN A 15 14.63 43.07 17.03
N GLY A 16 14.49 41.83 17.48
CA GLY A 16 13.20 41.25 17.84
C GLY A 16 13.39 39.86 18.43
N THR A 17 12.42 39.43 19.24
CA THR A 17 12.40 38.11 19.86
C THR A 17 11.22 37.26 19.37
N GLU A 18 10.27 37.86 18.65
CA GLU A 18 9.09 37.21 18.10
C GLU A 18 8.71 37.89 16.78
N LYS A 19 8.28 37.09 15.81
CA LYS A 19 7.77 37.56 14.51
C LYS A 19 6.81 36.52 13.95
N GLU A 20 5.63 36.99 13.57
CA GLU A 20 4.71 36.24 12.73
C GLU A 20 5.03 36.58 11.28
N PHE A 21 5.21 35.53 10.47
CA PHE A 21 5.46 35.63 9.03
C PHE A 21 4.13 35.48 8.31
N ALA A 22 3.80 36.43 7.42
CA ALA A 22 2.58 36.37 6.62
C ALA A 22 2.83 35.66 5.28
N ASP A 23 1.86 34.90 4.79
CA ASP A 23 1.84 34.29 3.46
C ASP A 23 3.12 33.49 3.12
N TYR A 24 3.75 33.84 1.99
CA TYR A 24 4.99 33.26 1.45
C TYR A 24 6.24 34.05 1.87
N SER A 25 6.16 34.87 2.94
CA SER A 25 7.35 35.55 3.45
C SER A 25 8.34 34.52 4.00
N TYR A 26 9.54 34.51 3.44
CA TYR A 26 10.65 33.73 3.98
C TYR A 26 11.42 34.58 4.97
N GLY A 27 11.78 34.01 6.10
CA GLY A 27 12.51 34.71 7.14
C GLY A 27 13.07 33.77 8.18
N GLY A 28 13.67 34.35 9.22
CA GLY A 28 14.23 33.56 10.29
C GLY A 28 14.86 34.41 11.38
N THR A 29 15.51 33.73 12.33
CA THR A 29 16.22 34.37 13.44
C THR A 29 17.72 34.07 13.35
N VAL A 30 18.53 35.03 13.77
CA VAL A 30 19.96 34.88 13.99
C VAL A 30 20.23 35.17 15.46
N SER A 31 20.74 34.18 16.18
CA SER A 31 21.17 34.33 17.57
C SER A 31 22.68 34.13 17.69
N ARG A 32 23.34 35.00 18.47
CA ARG A 32 24.78 34.95 18.69
C ARG A 32 25.09 34.52 20.11
N PHE A 33 25.93 33.50 20.25
CA PHE A 33 26.38 32.98 21.54
C PHE A 33 27.88 33.24 21.75
N ARG A 34 28.30 33.33 23.03
CA ARG A 34 29.72 33.18 23.36
C ARG A 34 30.07 31.68 23.27
N PRO A 35 31.24 31.31 22.76
CA PRO A 35 31.65 29.91 22.71
C PRO A 35 31.56 29.26 24.11
N PRO A 36 30.78 28.17 24.26
CA PRO A 36 30.70 27.47 25.53
C PRO A 36 32.02 26.72 25.80
N ARG A 37 32.35 26.47 27.08
CA ARG A 37 33.64 25.86 27.48
C ARG A 37 33.88 24.45 26.91
N ASN A 38 32.83 23.78 26.48
CA ASN A 38 32.84 22.43 25.93
C ASN A 38 32.50 22.40 24.43
N ASP A 39 32.51 23.55 23.73
CA ASP A 39 32.21 23.70 22.30
C ASP A 39 30.86 23.11 21.83
N HIS A 40 29.92 22.84 22.75
CA HIS A 40 28.61 22.30 22.45
C HIS A 40 27.50 23.28 22.83
N ILE A 41 26.55 23.50 21.91
CA ILE A 41 25.30 24.22 22.17
C ILE A 41 24.16 23.20 22.08
N LEU A 42 23.39 23.07 23.15
CA LEU A 42 22.17 22.29 23.12
C LEU A 42 21.01 23.18 22.67
N VAL A 43 20.16 22.66 21.78
CA VAL A 43 18.94 23.33 21.30
C VAL A 43 17.74 22.42 21.54
N ARG A 44 16.68 22.94 22.19
CA ARG A 44 15.41 22.25 22.43
C ARG A 44 14.38 22.89 21.52
N VAL A 45 13.77 22.10 20.66
CA VAL A 45 12.77 22.56 19.70
C VAL A 45 11.48 21.81 19.97
N GLY A 46 10.37 22.54 19.99
CA GLY A 46 9.02 21.99 20.00
C GLY A 46 8.28 22.53 18.80
N LEU A 47 7.35 21.73 18.28
CA LEU A 47 6.51 22.07 17.15
C LEU A 47 5.05 21.91 17.57
N SER A 48 4.17 22.69 16.97
CA SER A 48 2.72 22.54 17.13
C SER A 48 2.01 23.16 15.92
N PHE A 49 0.94 22.52 15.49
CA PHE A 49 0.02 23.06 14.47
C PHE A 49 -1.06 23.95 15.08
N ILE A 50 -1.11 24.08 16.40
CA ILE A 50 -2.11 24.87 17.13
C ILE A 50 -1.59 26.27 17.44
N SER A 51 -0.42 26.37 18.11
CA SER A 51 0.13 27.67 18.51
C SER A 51 1.60 27.60 18.96
N PRO A 52 2.33 28.73 18.95
CA PRO A 52 3.66 28.83 19.55
C PRO A 52 3.69 28.44 21.04
N ASN A 53 2.65 28.81 21.79
CA ASN A 53 2.51 28.43 23.20
C ASN A 53 2.42 26.92 23.40
N GLN A 54 1.67 26.23 22.54
CA GLN A 54 1.59 24.77 22.56
C GLN A 54 2.93 24.14 22.14
N ALA A 55 3.61 24.68 21.13
CA ALA A 55 4.95 24.23 20.73
C ALA A 55 5.96 24.30 21.90
N CYS A 56 5.96 25.41 22.66
CA CYS A 56 6.78 25.55 23.86
C CYS A 56 6.43 24.50 24.93
N ARG A 57 5.14 24.23 25.17
CA ARG A 57 4.69 23.20 26.11
C ARG A 57 5.11 21.79 25.68
N ASN A 58 5.02 21.46 24.39
CA ASN A 58 5.45 20.17 23.85
C ASN A 58 6.96 19.97 24.13
N ALA A 59 7.79 20.95 23.76
CA ALA A 59 9.23 20.93 24.07
C ALA A 59 9.52 20.73 25.57
N GLU A 60 8.84 21.48 26.43
CA GLU A 60 9.06 21.46 27.87
C GLU A 60 8.60 20.16 28.53
N SER A 61 7.48 19.60 28.07
CA SER A 61 6.90 18.37 28.63
C SER A 61 7.61 17.11 28.15
N GLU A 62 7.99 17.04 26.87
CA GLU A 62 8.67 15.88 26.29
C GLU A 62 10.16 15.85 26.66
N ILE A 63 10.81 17.03 26.77
CA ILE A 63 12.25 17.15 27.07
C ILE A 63 12.47 18.08 28.29
N PRO A 64 12.05 17.68 29.51
CA PRO A 64 12.06 18.57 30.67
C PRO A 64 13.46 18.88 31.22
N LYS A 65 14.43 17.96 31.04
CA LYS A 65 15.79 18.10 31.58
C LYS A 65 16.84 18.53 30.55
N PHE A 66 16.44 18.68 29.29
CA PHE A 66 17.30 19.12 28.17
C PHE A 66 18.61 18.32 27.99
N GLU A 67 18.52 16.98 28.01
CA GLU A 67 19.67 16.08 27.93
C GLU A 67 19.67 15.28 26.62
N PHE A 68 20.52 15.63 25.64
CA PHE A 68 20.55 14.99 24.32
C PHE A 68 20.73 13.47 24.38
N GLU A 69 21.71 12.99 25.14
CA GLU A 69 21.99 11.55 25.28
C GLU A 69 20.82 10.76 25.88
N LYS A 70 20.02 11.40 26.75
CA LYS A 70 18.84 10.78 27.32
C LYS A 70 17.73 10.66 26.29
N VAL A 71 17.51 11.70 25.48
CA VAL A 71 16.54 11.68 24.38
C VAL A 71 16.94 10.64 23.33
N ARG A 72 18.22 10.58 22.94
CA ARG A 72 18.72 9.56 22.00
C ARG A 72 18.45 8.14 22.49
N LYS A 73 18.79 7.84 23.75
CA LYS A 73 18.54 6.51 24.34
C LYS A 73 17.06 6.18 24.47
N ALA A 74 16.22 7.17 24.77
CA ALA A 74 14.77 6.98 24.80
C ALA A 74 14.24 6.62 23.40
N ALA A 75 14.66 7.35 22.36
CA ALA A 75 14.31 7.03 20.97
C ALA A 75 14.80 5.65 20.53
N GLU A 76 16.05 5.29 20.84
CA GLU A 76 16.58 3.93 20.59
C GLU A 76 15.75 2.85 21.30
N THR A 77 15.24 3.14 22.50
CA THR A 77 14.41 2.20 23.26
C THR A 77 13.04 2.01 22.61
N GLU A 78 12.38 3.09 22.16
CA GLU A 78 11.11 3.00 21.44
C GLU A 78 11.25 2.27 20.10
N TRP A 79 12.30 2.55 19.32
CA TRP A 79 12.59 1.80 18.09
C TRP A 79 12.79 0.32 18.34
N ARG A 80 13.57 -0.04 19.38
CA ARG A 80 13.74 -1.45 19.76
C ARG A 80 12.41 -2.11 20.13
N LYS A 81 11.49 -1.41 20.79
CA LYS A 81 10.15 -1.95 21.09
C LYS A 81 9.37 -2.23 19.81
N LYS A 82 9.36 -1.31 18.84
CA LYS A 82 8.69 -1.51 17.54
C LYS A 82 9.27 -2.70 16.77
N PHE A 83 10.60 -2.87 16.73
CA PHE A 83 11.22 -4.03 16.05
C PHE A 83 11.06 -5.35 16.81
N ASN A 84 10.89 -5.32 18.14
CA ASN A 84 10.85 -6.53 18.97
C ASN A 84 9.64 -7.43 18.73
N VAL A 85 8.65 -6.97 17.96
CA VAL A 85 7.50 -7.78 17.53
C VAL A 85 7.92 -8.90 16.57
N ILE A 86 9.03 -8.72 15.83
CA ILE A 86 9.62 -9.78 15.00
C ILE A 86 10.86 -10.36 15.71
N LYS A 87 10.95 -11.69 15.68
CA LYS A 87 12.12 -12.47 16.11
C LYS A 87 12.60 -13.34 14.96
N THR A 88 13.90 -13.33 14.71
CA THR A 88 14.55 -14.20 13.71
C THR A 88 15.59 -15.06 14.40
N VAL A 89 15.87 -16.24 13.84
CA VAL A 89 17.04 -17.02 14.25
C VAL A 89 18.30 -16.38 13.66
N SER A 90 19.26 -16.05 14.53
CA SER A 90 20.51 -15.42 14.11
C SER A 90 21.36 -16.36 13.24
N GLY A 91 21.98 -15.79 12.20
CA GLY A 91 22.85 -16.52 11.28
C GLY A 91 22.08 -17.24 10.16
N GLY A 92 22.72 -17.34 8.99
CA GLY A 92 22.15 -18.01 7.81
C GLY A 92 21.54 -17.06 6.77
N ILE A 93 21.27 -15.81 7.12
CA ILE A 93 21.00 -14.76 6.13
C ILE A 93 22.27 -13.94 5.88
N ASP A 94 22.44 -13.46 4.65
CA ASP A 94 23.48 -12.47 4.34
C ASP A 94 23.26 -11.16 5.14
N LYS A 95 24.37 -10.52 5.54
CA LYS A 95 24.31 -9.34 6.40
C LYS A 95 23.68 -8.13 5.69
N ASP A 96 23.91 -7.96 4.38
CA ASP A 96 23.33 -6.85 3.64
C ASP A 96 21.82 -7.06 3.49
N LEU A 97 21.38 -8.30 3.23
CA LEU A 97 19.95 -8.66 3.27
C LEU A 97 19.32 -8.39 4.63
N GLU A 98 20.00 -8.71 5.74
CA GLU A 98 19.49 -8.38 7.09
C GLU A 98 19.34 -6.86 7.30
N ILE A 99 20.30 -6.06 6.82
CA ILE A 99 20.22 -4.59 6.86
C ILE A 99 19.02 -4.09 6.03
N ILE A 100 18.84 -4.63 4.83
CA ILE A 100 17.72 -4.29 3.94
C ILE A 100 16.39 -4.59 4.62
N PHE A 101 16.24 -5.77 5.23
CA PHE A 101 15.03 -6.18 5.95
C PHE A 101 14.62 -5.19 7.05
N TRP A 102 15.56 -4.85 7.95
CA TRP A 102 15.27 -3.95 9.07
C TRP A 102 15.16 -2.48 8.65
N SER A 103 15.85 -2.07 7.58
CA SER A 103 15.68 -0.74 6.99
C SER A 103 14.32 -0.60 6.31
N GLY A 104 13.84 -1.65 5.62
CA GLY A 104 12.49 -1.73 5.10
C GLY A 104 11.44 -1.61 6.20
N PHE A 105 11.58 -2.38 7.28
CA PHE A 105 10.70 -2.28 8.45
C PHE A 105 10.69 -0.86 9.00
N TYR A 106 11.86 -0.24 9.23
CA TYR A 106 11.96 1.13 9.72
C TYR A 106 11.16 2.12 8.86
N ARG A 107 11.27 2.03 7.53
CA ARG A 107 10.60 2.93 6.58
C ARG A 107 9.08 2.88 6.68
N THR A 108 8.51 1.70 6.92
CA THR A 108 7.04 1.52 7.09
C THR A 108 6.46 2.19 8.33
N MET A 109 7.30 2.60 9.28
CA MET A 109 6.91 3.13 10.59
C MET A 109 7.03 4.67 10.67
N LEU A 110 7.26 5.35 9.54
CA LEU A 110 7.46 6.81 9.50
C LEU A 110 6.20 7.60 9.14
N SER A 111 5.30 6.99 8.37
CA SER A 111 4.10 7.62 7.80
C SER A 111 2.94 6.61 7.87
N PRO A 112 1.68 7.00 8.06
CA PRO A 112 1.22 8.33 8.46
C PRO A 112 1.68 8.70 9.88
N GLN A 113 1.71 9.99 10.19
CA GLN A 113 2.22 10.52 11.46
C GLN A 113 1.09 10.75 12.47
N ASP A 114 1.32 10.35 13.72
CA ASP A 114 0.38 10.57 14.83
C ASP A 114 0.47 12.02 15.31
N TYR A 115 -0.55 12.82 14.99
CA TYR A 115 -0.72 14.21 15.40
C TYR A 115 -1.87 14.34 16.42
N THR A 116 -2.13 13.29 17.20
CA THR A 116 -3.18 13.34 18.24
C THR A 116 -2.90 14.49 19.23
N GLY A 117 -3.85 15.40 19.36
CA GLY A 117 -3.70 16.62 20.18
C GLY A 117 -3.11 17.82 19.43
N GLU A 118 -2.78 17.68 18.15
CA GLU A 118 -2.20 18.70 17.27
C GLU A 118 -3.08 18.96 16.04
N ASN A 119 -4.38 18.64 16.08
CA ASN A 119 -5.32 18.96 15.02
C ASN A 119 -5.96 20.35 15.24
N PRO A 120 -5.70 21.36 14.39
CA PRO A 120 -6.35 22.66 14.50
C PRO A 120 -7.69 22.76 13.74
N LEU A 121 -8.05 21.76 12.94
CA LEU A 121 -9.18 21.86 11.99
C LEU A 121 -10.53 21.53 12.64
N TRP A 122 -10.56 20.55 13.55
CA TRP A 122 -11.76 20.16 14.28
C TRP A 122 -11.41 19.58 15.65
N ASN A 123 -12.41 19.53 16.53
CA ASN A 123 -12.27 18.95 17.86
C ASN A 123 -12.90 17.55 17.89
N SER A 124 -12.10 16.54 18.22
CA SER A 124 -12.52 15.14 18.33
C SER A 124 -11.76 14.44 19.45
N THR A 125 -12.37 13.39 20.01
CA THR A 125 -11.72 12.49 20.97
C THR A 125 -11.05 11.30 20.29
N GLU A 126 -11.21 11.17 18.97
CA GLU A 126 -10.52 10.16 18.18
C GLU A 126 -9.03 10.49 18.01
N PRO A 127 -8.17 9.49 17.75
CA PRO A 127 -6.80 9.75 17.30
C PRO A 127 -6.79 10.61 16.04
N TYR A 128 -5.79 11.48 15.90
CA TYR A 128 -5.58 12.24 14.67
C TYR A 128 -4.26 11.81 14.03
N PHE A 129 -4.35 11.41 12.76
CA PHE A 129 -3.20 11.07 11.93
C PHE A 129 -3.23 11.94 10.68
N ASP A 130 -2.05 12.31 10.20
CA ASP A 130 -1.86 13.04 8.94
C ASP A 130 -0.75 12.36 8.11
N SER A 131 -0.44 12.90 6.94
CA SER A 131 0.52 12.30 6.00
C SER A 131 0.08 10.92 5.48
N PHE A 132 -1.22 10.73 5.23
CA PHE A 132 -1.71 9.64 4.41
C PHE A 132 -1.35 9.91 2.93
N TYR A 133 -0.05 9.87 2.60
CA TYR A 133 0.55 10.29 1.33
C TYR A 133 1.21 9.10 0.58
N CYS A 134 0.60 8.47 -0.43
CA CYS A 134 -0.83 8.44 -0.72
C CYS A 134 -1.39 7.03 -0.46
N ILE A 135 -2.69 6.94 -0.17
CA ILE A 135 -3.33 5.69 0.24
C ILE A 135 -3.33 4.66 -0.89
N TRP A 136 -3.39 5.14 -2.14
CA TRP A 136 -3.14 4.31 -3.32
C TRP A 136 -1.85 3.47 -3.11
N ASP A 137 -0.72 4.05 -2.75
CA ASP A 137 0.50 3.28 -2.46
C ASP A 137 0.33 2.33 -1.26
N SER A 138 -0.11 2.90 -0.13
CA SER A 138 0.03 2.27 1.18
C SER A 138 -0.98 1.16 1.45
N PHE A 139 -2.14 1.14 0.78
CA PHE A 139 -3.13 0.06 0.94
C PHE A 139 -2.57 -1.28 0.46
N ARG A 140 -1.66 -1.25 -0.52
CA ARG A 140 -1.16 -2.45 -1.23
C ARG A 140 -0.33 -3.35 -0.32
N SER A 141 0.47 -2.75 0.57
CA SER A 141 1.38 -3.51 1.44
C SER A 141 1.60 -2.90 2.82
N GLN A 142 1.62 -1.58 2.96
CA GLN A 142 2.00 -0.94 4.22
C GLN A 142 0.94 -1.10 5.32
N HIS A 143 -0.32 -0.74 5.06
CA HIS A 143 -1.40 -0.94 6.04
C HIS A 143 -1.64 -2.43 6.38
N PRO A 144 -1.60 -3.36 5.42
CA PRO A 144 -1.57 -4.79 5.72
C PRO A 144 -0.37 -5.22 6.57
N PHE A 145 0.81 -4.62 6.36
CA PHE A 145 1.99 -4.86 7.19
C PHE A 145 1.77 -4.36 8.62
N LEU A 146 1.27 -3.13 8.80
CA LEU A 146 0.93 -2.59 10.13
C LEU A 146 -0.12 -3.43 10.84
N THR A 147 -1.10 -3.98 10.11
CA THR A 147 -2.08 -4.93 10.64
C THR A 147 -1.41 -6.18 11.26
N LEU A 148 -0.25 -6.60 10.75
CA LEU A 148 0.53 -7.71 11.31
C LEU A 148 1.39 -7.27 12.50
N VAL A 149 2.18 -6.22 12.33
CA VAL A 149 3.28 -5.88 13.26
C VAL A 149 2.90 -4.85 14.32
N ASP A 150 1.90 -4.01 14.06
CA ASP A 150 1.41 -2.99 14.98
C ASP A 150 -0.11 -2.76 14.84
N PRO A 151 -0.93 -3.81 15.11
CA PRO A 151 -2.38 -3.73 14.97
C PRO A 151 -3.05 -2.70 15.89
N ILE A 152 -2.36 -2.24 16.94
CA ILE A 152 -2.86 -1.19 17.82
C ILE A 152 -2.81 0.16 17.11
N GLU A 153 -1.68 0.51 16.50
CA GLU A 153 -1.57 1.76 15.72
C GLU A 153 -2.42 1.70 14.45
N GLN A 154 -2.48 0.55 13.76
CA GLN A 154 -3.38 0.39 12.62
C GLN A 154 -4.85 0.66 13.00
N SER A 155 -5.29 0.21 14.18
CA SER A 155 -6.65 0.49 14.68
C SER A 155 -6.88 1.99 14.91
N ARG A 156 -5.87 2.70 15.42
CA ARG A 156 -5.92 4.16 15.59
C ARG A 156 -5.97 4.89 14.24
N MET A 157 -5.20 4.43 13.25
CA MET A 157 -5.22 4.98 11.88
C MET A 157 -6.58 4.78 11.20
N VAL A 158 -7.20 3.60 11.32
CA VAL A 158 -8.55 3.35 10.79
C VAL A 158 -9.58 4.28 11.44
N ARG A 159 -9.50 4.47 12.76
CA ARG A 159 -10.36 5.42 13.48
C ARG A 159 -10.14 6.87 13.03
N ALA A 160 -8.89 7.27 12.77
CA ALA A 160 -8.57 8.59 12.23
C ALA A 160 -9.15 8.81 10.83
N LEU A 161 -9.07 7.82 9.94
CA LEU A 161 -9.71 7.88 8.61
C LEU A 161 -11.23 8.07 8.70
N ILE A 162 -11.87 7.31 9.60
CA ILE A 162 -13.31 7.46 9.86
C ILE A 162 -13.62 8.86 10.41
N ASP A 163 -12.77 9.40 11.30
CA ASP A 163 -12.96 10.75 11.84
C ASP A 163 -12.77 11.84 10.78
N ILE A 164 -11.77 11.71 9.90
CA ILE A 164 -11.60 12.59 8.72
C ILE A 164 -12.88 12.59 7.88
N TRP A 165 -13.44 11.43 7.55
CA TRP A 165 -14.70 11.35 6.81
C TRP A 165 -15.86 12.05 7.50
N LYS A 166 -15.99 11.96 8.84
CA LYS A 166 -17.08 12.65 9.56
C LYS A 166 -17.03 14.18 9.42
N PHE A 167 -15.83 14.75 9.33
CA PHE A 167 -15.64 16.21 9.31
C PHE A 167 -15.46 16.77 7.90
N GLU A 168 -14.86 16.00 6.99
CA GLU A 168 -14.60 16.42 5.60
C GLU A 168 -15.58 15.82 4.58
N GLY A 169 -16.39 14.83 4.98
CA GLY A 169 -17.44 14.23 4.16
C GLY A 169 -16.98 13.10 3.23
N LYS A 170 -15.67 12.92 3.06
CA LYS A 170 -15.05 11.85 2.23
C LYS A 170 -13.86 11.23 2.92
N LEU A 171 -13.56 9.97 2.62
CA LEU A 171 -12.27 9.41 2.97
C LEU A 171 -11.20 10.06 2.08
N PRO A 172 -10.00 10.35 2.62
CA PRO A 172 -8.93 10.88 1.81
C PRO A 172 -8.34 9.78 0.92
N ASP A 173 -7.95 10.12 -0.30
CA ASP A 173 -7.01 9.30 -1.10
C ASP A 173 -5.57 9.76 -0.84
N CYS A 174 -5.40 11.07 -0.69
CA CYS A 174 -4.16 11.69 -0.26
C CYS A 174 -4.46 12.79 0.77
N ARG A 175 -3.68 12.85 1.85
CA ARG A 175 -3.76 13.91 2.86
C ARG A 175 -2.39 14.18 3.45
N MET A 176 -1.98 15.44 3.49
CA MET A 176 -0.71 15.84 4.10
C MET A 176 -0.76 17.28 4.61
N SER A 177 -0.12 17.53 5.76
CA SER A 177 0.03 18.86 6.33
C SER A 177 -1.30 19.60 6.50
N LEU A 178 -2.32 18.90 7.02
CA LEU A 178 -3.69 19.39 7.22
C LEU A 178 -4.50 19.64 5.94
N CYS A 179 -3.96 19.30 4.77
CA CYS A 179 -4.58 19.56 3.48
C CYS A 179 -4.97 18.26 2.76
N GLN A 180 -6.05 18.33 1.98
CA GLN A 180 -6.42 17.30 1.01
C GLN A 180 -5.41 17.32 -0.15
N GLY A 181 -4.96 16.13 -0.57
CA GLY A 181 -4.14 15.94 -1.75
C GLY A 181 -4.97 15.47 -2.95
N PHE A 182 -4.35 15.37 -4.12
CA PHE A 182 -5.03 14.88 -5.31
C PHE A 182 -5.24 13.35 -5.29
N THR A 183 -6.30 12.87 -5.97
CA THR A 183 -6.62 11.44 -6.09
C THR A 183 -5.76 10.72 -7.14
N GLN A 184 -5.25 9.54 -6.78
CA GLN A 184 -4.54 8.62 -7.65
C GLN A 184 -5.47 7.48 -8.12
N GLY A 185 -6.06 6.74 -7.17
CA GLY A 185 -7.00 5.65 -7.47
C GLY A 185 -8.46 6.05 -7.36
N GLY A 186 -8.76 7.01 -6.47
CA GLY A 186 -10.07 7.62 -6.27
C GLY A 186 -10.76 7.24 -4.96
N SER A 187 -10.53 6.06 -4.39
CA SER A 187 -11.17 5.67 -3.11
C SER A 187 -10.49 4.52 -2.38
N ASN A 188 -9.17 4.35 -2.47
CA ASN A 188 -8.55 3.14 -1.94
C ASN A 188 -8.48 3.07 -0.40
N ALA A 189 -8.91 4.12 0.31
CA ALA A 189 -9.21 4.04 1.74
C ALA A 189 -10.29 2.98 2.04
N ASP A 190 -11.19 2.73 1.09
CA ASP A 190 -12.16 1.62 1.11
C ASP A 190 -11.45 0.28 1.38
N VAL A 191 -10.31 0.06 0.73
CA VAL A 191 -9.51 -1.17 0.85
C VAL A 191 -8.90 -1.27 2.25
N ILE A 192 -8.38 -0.18 2.82
CA ILE A 192 -7.82 -0.17 4.18
C ILE A 192 -8.89 -0.54 5.21
N LEU A 193 -10.07 0.08 5.13
CA LEU A 193 -11.18 -0.16 6.04
C LEU A 193 -11.70 -1.60 5.91
N ALA A 194 -11.86 -2.10 4.69
CA ALA A 194 -12.29 -3.47 4.43
C ALA A 194 -11.24 -4.49 4.88
N ASP A 195 -9.94 -4.25 4.62
CA ASP A 195 -8.84 -5.13 5.05
C ASP A 195 -8.83 -5.29 6.58
N ALA A 196 -8.92 -4.17 7.30
CA ALA A 196 -9.02 -4.17 8.76
C ALA A 196 -10.28 -4.91 9.25
N TYR A 197 -11.41 -4.72 8.57
CA TYR A 197 -12.68 -5.37 8.92
C TYR A 197 -12.62 -6.89 8.76
N VAL A 198 -12.24 -7.38 7.57
CA VAL A 198 -12.23 -8.83 7.28
C VAL A 198 -11.20 -9.58 8.10
N LYS A 199 -10.10 -8.91 8.47
CA LYS A 199 -9.06 -9.43 9.38
C LYS A 199 -9.42 -9.29 10.86
N LYS A 200 -10.58 -8.71 11.18
CA LYS A 200 -11.10 -8.53 12.54
C LYS A 200 -10.14 -7.74 13.43
N LEU A 201 -9.58 -6.67 12.89
CA LEU A 201 -8.69 -5.78 13.61
C LEU A 201 -9.33 -5.34 14.93
N GLY A 202 -8.64 -5.54 16.05
CA GLY A 202 -9.15 -5.16 17.36
C GLY A 202 -9.15 -3.64 17.59
N GLY A 203 -9.84 -3.21 18.64
CA GLY A 203 -9.97 -1.81 19.05
C GLY A 203 -11.39 -1.27 18.91
N PRO A 204 -11.66 -0.06 19.41
CA PRO A 204 -13.00 0.53 19.41
C PRO A 204 -13.30 1.18 18.04
N ILE A 205 -13.33 0.38 16.98
CA ILE A 205 -13.66 0.83 15.63
C ILE A 205 -15.17 0.77 15.44
N ASP A 206 -15.78 1.90 15.04
CA ASP A 206 -17.18 1.95 14.68
C ASP A 206 -17.36 1.47 13.22
N TRP A 207 -17.66 0.18 13.08
CA TRP A 207 -17.80 -0.45 11.76
C TRP A 207 -19.05 -0.01 10.99
N ASP A 208 -20.11 0.41 11.68
CA ASP A 208 -21.30 0.97 11.02
C ASP A 208 -20.98 2.35 10.42
N LEU A 209 -20.17 3.14 11.12
CA LEU A 209 -19.66 4.41 10.62
C LEU A 209 -18.66 4.22 9.48
N ALA A 210 -17.73 3.27 9.62
CA ALA A 210 -16.79 2.89 8.57
C ALA A 210 -17.53 2.46 7.29
N TYR A 211 -18.58 1.65 7.43
CA TYR A 211 -19.39 1.20 6.30
C TYR A 211 -20.10 2.35 5.59
N ARG A 212 -20.64 3.32 6.35
CA ARG A 212 -21.22 4.53 5.75
C ARG A 212 -20.19 5.35 4.97
N ALA A 213 -18.95 5.41 5.45
CA ALA A 213 -17.88 6.13 4.77
C ALA A 213 -17.58 5.53 3.40
N VAL A 214 -17.30 4.23 3.33
CA VAL A 214 -17.00 3.55 2.05
C VAL A 214 -18.18 3.53 1.08
N VAL A 215 -19.41 3.42 1.59
CA VAL A 215 -20.63 3.54 0.77
C VAL A 215 -20.76 4.95 0.19
N SER A 216 -20.39 5.99 0.95
CA SER A 216 -20.45 7.36 0.45
C SER A 216 -19.50 7.57 -0.72
N ASP A 217 -18.28 7.02 -0.70
CA ASP A 217 -17.32 7.13 -1.80
C ASP A 217 -17.83 6.45 -3.08
N ALA A 218 -18.51 5.31 -2.94
CA ALA A 218 -19.08 4.58 -4.06
C ALA A 218 -20.38 5.19 -4.63
N GLU A 219 -21.09 5.99 -3.86
CA GLU A 219 -22.44 6.45 -4.22
C GLU A 219 -22.58 7.96 -4.44
N GLU A 220 -21.75 8.78 -3.82
CA GLU A 220 -21.85 10.23 -3.83
C GLU A 220 -20.61 10.86 -4.49
N GLU A 221 -20.82 11.60 -5.57
CA GLU A 221 -19.76 12.29 -6.31
C GLU A 221 -19.62 13.74 -5.82
N LEU A 222 -18.37 14.21 -5.70
CA LEU A 222 -18.08 15.61 -5.37
C LEU A 222 -18.13 16.49 -6.62
N ASP A 223 -18.47 17.78 -6.43
CA ASP A 223 -18.39 18.80 -7.49
C ASP A 223 -16.99 18.92 -8.09
N SER A 224 -15.97 18.77 -7.25
CA SER A 224 -14.59 18.55 -7.63
C SER A 224 -14.06 17.29 -6.96
N TRP A 225 -13.97 16.20 -7.71
CA TRP A 225 -13.54 14.90 -7.19
C TRP A 225 -12.02 14.69 -7.29
N ASP A 226 -11.28 15.68 -7.80
CA ASP A 226 -9.82 15.62 -7.92
C ASP A 226 -9.11 15.43 -6.58
N TYR A 227 -9.79 15.63 -5.44
CA TYR A 227 -9.21 15.58 -4.09
C TYR A 227 -9.71 14.43 -3.21
N ALA A 228 -10.89 13.87 -3.49
CA ALA A 228 -11.46 12.78 -2.70
C ALA A 228 -12.64 12.10 -3.41
N GLY A 229 -12.90 10.84 -3.04
CA GLY A 229 -14.01 10.06 -3.56
C GLY A 229 -13.92 9.76 -5.06
N ARG A 230 -14.97 9.09 -5.56
CA ARG A 230 -14.98 8.61 -6.95
C ARG A 230 -15.59 9.64 -7.88
N GLY A 231 -14.84 10.02 -8.92
CA GLY A 231 -15.39 10.73 -10.07
C GLY A 231 -16.06 9.82 -11.09
N GLY A 232 -16.82 10.39 -12.02
CA GLY A 232 -17.43 9.69 -13.16
C GLY A 232 -18.46 8.63 -12.73
N LEU A 233 -19.13 8.83 -11.59
CA LEU A 233 -20.05 7.82 -11.04
C LEU A 233 -21.28 7.64 -11.93
N SER A 234 -21.67 8.66 -12.68
CA SER A 234 -22.74 8.57 -13.67
C SER A 234 -22.43 7.51 -14.74
N GLY A 235 -21.27 7.59 -15.39
CA GLY A 235 -20.77 6.57 -16.31
C GLY A 235 -20.61 5.20 -15.64
N TRP A 236 -19.95 5.15 -14.48
CA TRP A 236 -19.72 3.93 -13.69
C TRP A 236 -21.02 3.14 -13.46
N LYS A 237 -22.05 3.80 -12.93
CA LYS A 237 -23.32 3.15 -12.55
C LYS A 237 -24.17 2.78 -13.76
N ARG A 238 -24.10 3.55 -14.85
CA ARG A 238 -24.90 3.29 -16.08
C ARG A 238 -24.28 2.23 -16.98
N LEU A 239 -22.97 2.27 -17.16
CA LEU A 239 -22.25 1.50 -18.18
C LEU A 239 -21.45 0.33 -17.60
N GLY A 240 -21.15 0.36 -16.30
CA GLY A 240 -20.26 -0.61 -15.66
C GLY A 240 -18.79 -0.39 -16.01
N PHE A 241 -18.40 0.83 -16.38
CA PHE A 241 -17.02 1.30 -16.55
C PHE A 241 -17.01 2.84 -16.60
N ILE A 242 -15.83 3.45 -16.47
CA ILE A 242 -15.62 4.88 -16.72
C ILE A 242 -15.34 5.06 -18.21
N PRO A 243 -16.22 5.72 -19.00
CA PRO A 243 -15.94 5.99 -20.42
C PRO A 243 -15.00 7.18 -20.59
N ILE A 244 -14.30 7.26 -21.73
CA ILE A 244 -13.37 8.37 -22.01
C ILE A 244 -14.07 9.68 -22.42
N ASP A 245 -15.33 9.60 -22.84
CA ASP A 245 -16.12 10.70 -23.40
C ASP A 245 -17.50 10.82 -22.72
N ASP A 246 -17.58 10.76 -21.38
CA ASP A 246 -18.86 10.91 -20.66
C ASP A 246 -19.43 12.33 -20.82
N GLY A 247 -20.24 12.54 -21.85
CA GLY A 247 -20.90 13.81 -22.12
C GLY A 247 -21.98 14.17 -21.09
N LYS A 248 -22.26 13.29 -20.13
CA LYS A 248 -23.23 13.48 -19.03
C LYS A 248 -22.56 13.65 -17.67
N ASP A 249 -21.23 13.67 -17.62
CA ASP A 249 -20.51 14.01 -16.41
C ASP A 249 -20.50 15.54 -16.27
N GLU A 250 -21.31 16.03 -15.34
CA GLU A 250 -21.50 17.46 -15.07
C GLU A 250 -20.47 17.99 -14.05
N TYR A 251 -19.60 17.14 -13.52
CA TYR A 251 -18.71 17.46 -12.40
C TYR A 251 -17.30 17.83 -12.86
N ASN A 252 -16.61 18.64 -12.05
CA ASN A 252 -15.26 19.07 -12.32
C ASN A 252 -14.29 17.99 -11.85
N GLY A 253 -13.44 17.52 -12.74
CA GLY A 253 -12.38 16.59 -12.38
C GLY A 253 -11.70 16.01 -13.60
N LEU A 254 -10.49 15.53 -13.40
CA LEU A 254 -9.61 15.12 -14.48
C LEU A 254 -10.09 13.85 -15.18
N LYS A 255 -10.69 13.97 -16.37
CA LYS A 255 -11.33 12.85 -17.10
C LYS A 255 -10.37 11.80 -17.72
N SER A 256 -9.10 11.78 -17.34
CA SER A 256 -8.14 10.74 -17.75
C SER A 256 -8.28 9.47 -16.88
N ARG A 257 -7.42 8.47 -17.12
CA ARG A 257 -7.26 7.27 -16.28
C ARG A 257 -8.51 6.35 -16.27
N SER A 258 -9.29 6.32 -17.35
CA SER A 258 -10.55 5.57 -17.40
C SER A 258 -10.38 4.06 -17.12
N VAL A 259 -9.30 3.45 -17.60
CA VAL A 259 -8.99 2.02 -17.40
C VAL A 259 -8.58 1.75 -15.96
N SER A 260 -7.61 2.50 -15.42
CA SER A 260 -7.15 2.27 -14.04
C SER A 260 -8.26 2.53 -13.03
N ARG A 261 -9.03 3.63 -13.18
CA ARG A 261 -10.18 3.93 -12.31
C ARG A 261 -11.26 2.86 -12.38
N THR A 262 -11.56 2.32 -13.56
CA THR A 262 -12.54 1.23 -13.72
C THR A 262 -12.11 -0.03 -12.96
N VAL A 263 -10.83 -0.39 -13.06
CA VAL A 263 -10.29 -1.57 -12.38
C VAL A 263 -10.26 -1.39 -10.87
N GLU A 264 -9.83 -0.22 -10.41
CA GLU A 264 -9.74 0.08 -8.98
C GLU A 264 -11.12 0.23 -8.34
N PHE A 265 -12.08 0.90 -8.98
CA PHE A 265 -13.46 0.98 -8.48
C PHE A 265 -14.13 -0.39 -8.41
N ALA A 266 -13.81 -1.30 -9.34
CA ALA A 266 -14.30 -2.68 -9.25
C ALA A 266 -13.73 -3.39 -8.01
N TYR A 267 -12.46 -3.15 -7.68
CA TYR A 267 -11.85 -3.73 -6.49
C TYR A 267 -12.33 -3.08 -5.19
N ASP A 268 -12.50 -1.76 -5.18
CA ASP A 268 -13.07 -1.03 -4.04
C ASP A 268 -14.52 -1.49 -3.78
N ASP A 269 -15.33 -1.70 -4.83
CA ASP A 269 -16.68 -2.28 -4.70
C ASP A 269 -16.64 -3.72 -4.15
N PHE A 270 -15.64 -4.53 -4.50
CA PHE A 270 -15.46 -5.83 -3.84
C PHE A 270 -15.20 -5.68 -2.33
N CYS A 271 -14.39 -4.70 -1.94
CA CYS A 271 -14.09 -4.40 -0.53
C CYS A 271 -15.36 -3.99 0.23
N ILE A 272 -16.20 -3.13 -0.36
CA ILE A 272 -17.50 -2.76 0.21
C ILE A 272 -18.42 -3.99 0.32
N ALA A 273 -18.44 -4.86 -0.70
CA ALA A 273 -19.24 -6.08 -0.68
C ALA A 273 -18.84 -7.02 0.48
N ALA A 274 -17.53 -7.13 0.77
CA ALA A 274 -17.01 -7.93 1.87
C ALA A 274 -17.45 -7.38 3.24
N MET A 275 -17.42 -6.05 3.42
CA MET A 275 -17.96 -5.41 4.62
C MET A 275 -19.47 -5.61 4.75
N ALA A 276 -20.21 -5.37 3.67
CA ALA A 276 -21.66 -5.53 3.60
C ALA A 276 -22.11 -6.95 3.98
N GLU A 277 -21.37 -7.98 3.58
CA GLU A 277 -21.64 -9.37 3.97
C GLU A 277 -21.57 -9.54 5.48
N GLY A 278 -20.46 -9.14 6.10
CA GLY A 278 -20.24 -9.30 7.54
C GLY A 278 -21.22 -8.45 8.38
N LEU A 279 -21.56 -7.26 7.91
CA LEU A 279 -22.50 -6.33 8.56
C LEU A 279 -23.98 -6.65 8.23
N LYS A 280 -24.24 -7.68 7.41
CA LYS A 280 -25.58 -8.18 7.04
C LYS A 280 -26.40 -7.22 6.16
N HIS A 281 -25.74 -6.36 5.39
CA HIS A 281 -26.36 -5.53 4.34
C HIS A 281 -26.48 -6.33 3.03
N LYS A 282 -27.42 -7.28 2.97
CA LYS A 282 -27.54 -8.26 1.87
C LYS A 282 -27.71 -7.65 0.47
N GLU A 283 -28.53 -6.62 0.33
CA GLU A 283 -28.77 -5.98 -0.98
C GLU A 283 -27.55 -5.22 -1.46
N ASP A 284 -26.84 -4.54 -0.54
CA ASP A 284 -25.59 -3.88 -0.86
C ASP A 284 -24.50 -4.88 -1.22
N HIS A 285 -24.37 -5.97 -0.46
CA HIS A 285 -23.44 -7.06 -0.80
C HIS A 285 -23.67 -7.53 -2.24
N LYS A 286 -24.93 -7.81 -2.63
CA LYS A 286 -25.27 -8.21 -3.99
C LYS A 286 -24.94 -7.13 -5.03
N LYS A 287 -25.26 -5.86 -4.74
CA LYS A 287 -25.01 -4.71 -5.62
C LYS A 287 -23.51 -4.54 -5.88
N TYR A 288 -22.72 -4.44 -4.83
CA TYR A 288 -21.29 -4.18 -4.91
C TYR A 288 -20.51 -5.39 -5.42
N LEU A 289 -20.91 -6.62 -5.09
CA LEU A 289 -20.33 -7.82 -5.68
C LEU A 289 -20.60 -7.89 -7.20
N GLY A 290 -21.76 -7.42 -7.65
CA GLY A 290 -22.04 -7.27 -9.09
C GLY A 290 -21.13 -6.23 -9.75
N ARG A 291 -20.96 -5.06 -9.13
CA ARG A 291 -20.04 -4.02 -9.63
C ARG A 291 -18.57 -4.44 -9.57
N ALA A 292 -18.20 -5.36 -8.69
CA ALA A 292 -16.84 -5.90 -8.64
C ALA A 292 -16.40 -6.65 -9.92
N GLY A 293 -17.36 -7.07 -10.76
CA GLY A 293 -17.12 -7.64 -12.08
C GLY A 293 -17.05 -6.62 -13.22
N ASN A 294 -17.29 -5.34 -12.96
CA ASN A 294 -17.34 -4.28 -13.99
C ASN A 294 -16.05 -4.14 -14.81
N TRP A 295 -14.89 -4.53 -14.27
CA TRP A 295 -13.63 -4.53 -15.00
C TRP A 295 -13.71 -5.31 -16.33
N GLU A 296 -14.55 -6.36 -16.40
CA GLU A 296 -14.76 -7.15 -17.61
C GLU A 296 -15.31 -6.31 -18.77
N SER A 297 -16.03 -5.22 -18.48
CA SER A 297 -16.57 -4.30 -19.49
C SER A 297 -15.49 -3.66 -20.35
N LEU A 298 -14.26 -3.55 -19.84
CA LEU A 298 -13.10 -3.03 -20.57
C LEU A 298 -12.19 -4.15 -21.11
N PHE A 299 -12.45 -5.42 -20.84
CA PHE A 299 -11.63 -6.49 -21.38
C PHE A 299 -11.97 -6.76 -22.86
N ASN A 300 -11.06 -6.37 -23.77
CA ASN A 300 -11.19 -6.68 -25.18
C ASN A 300 -10.34 -7.93 -25.53
N PRO A 301 -10.94 -9.09 -25.84
CA PRO A 301 -10.22 -10.31 -26.18
C PRO A 301 -9.40 -10.21 -27.47
N LYS A 302 -9.66 -9.19 -28.31
CA LYS A 302 -8.99 -8.97 -29.60
C LYS A 302 -7.88 -7.92 -29.55
N GLN A 303 -7.79 -7.11 -28.50
CA GLN A 303 -6.69 -6.15 -28.39
C GLN A 303 -5.38 -6.93 -28.33
N ASN A 304 -4.42 -6.55 -29.17
CA ASN A 304 -3.07 -7.08 -29.18
C ASN A 304 -2.10 -6.05 -28.59
N SER A 305 -0.85 -6.47 -28.35
CA SER A 305 0.21 -5.56 -27.94
C SER A 305 1.44 -5.75 -28.83
N SER A 306 2.05 -4.63 -29.21
CA SER A 306 3.33 -4.60 -29.90
C SER A 306 4.29 -3.70 -29.14
N ILE A 307 5.55 -4.09 -29.04
CA ILE A 307 6.59 -3.25 -28.42
C ILE A 307 7.52 -2.79 -29.54
N LYS A 308 7.56 -1.46 -29.78
CA LYS A 308 8.40 -0.85 -30.84
C LYS A 308 8.18 -1.51 -32.22
N GLY A 309 6.92 -1.82 -32.54
CA GLY A 309 6.52 -2.41 -33.82
C GLY A 309 6.65 -3.93 -33.92
N VAL A 310 7.11 -4.61 -32.87
CA VAL A 310 7.20 -6.08 -32.82
C VAL A 310 6.02 -6.64 -32.04
N ASP A 311 5.23 -7.52 -32.65
CA ASP A 311 4.11 -8.20 -32.00
C ASP A 311 4.61 -9.05 -30.83
N THR A 312 3.98 -8.89 -29.67
CA THR A 312 4.28 -9.67 -28.46
C THR A 312 3.71 -11.09 -28.54
N GLY A 313 2.77 -11.36 -29.44
CA GLY A 313 2.06 -12.63 -29.58
C GLY A 313 0.91 -12.80 -28.58
N PHE A 314 0.66 -11.81 -27.73
CA PHE A 314 -0.44 -11.84 -26.75
C PHE A 314 -1.63 -11.00 -27.23
N VAL A 315 -2.83 -11.52 -26.97
CA VAL A 315 -4.11 -10.84 -27.17
C VAL A 315 -4.95 -10.90 -25.90
N GLY A 316 -5.97 -10.03 -25.81
CA GLY A 316 -6.82 -9.92 -24.64
C GLY A 316 -6.23 -8.97 -23.61
N PHE A 317 -6.60 -7.70 -23.68
CA PHE A 317 -6.15 -6.64 -22.77
C PHE A 317 -7.32 -5.76 -22.38
N LEU A 318 -7.18 -5.04 -21.26
CA LEU A 318 -8.07 -3.93 -20.98
C LEU A 318 -7.93 -2.86 -22.06
N GLN A 319 -9.04 -2.32 -22.55
CA GLN A 319 -9.06 -1.30 -23.58
C GLN A 319 -10.08 -0.22 -23.22
N PRO A 320 -9.72 1.08 -23.34
CA PRO A 320 -10.66 2.18 -23.13
C PRO A 320 -11.90 2.08 -24.03
N ARG A 321 -13.01 2.65 -23.57
CA ARG A 321 -14.27 2.66 -24.30
C ARG A 321 -14.96 4.01 -24.20
N ASN A 322 -15.69 4.34 -25.26
CA ASN A 322 -16.59 5.49 -25.27
C ASN A 322 -17.94 5.16 -24.64
N GLU A 323 -18.75 6.17 -24.32
CA GLU A 323 -20.12 6.05 -23.81
C GLU A 323 -21.00 5.23 -24.77
N ASN A 324 -20.78 5.35 -26.08
CA ASN A 324 -21.49 4.60 -27.11
C ASN A 324 -21.03 3.13 -27.26
N LEU A 325 -20.18 2.66 -26.35
CA LEU A 325 -19.62 1.31 -26.27
C LEU A 325 -18.58 0.95 -27.35
N THR A 326 -18.14 1.89 -28.19
CA THR A 326 -17.02 1.64 -29.10
C THR A 326 -15.69 1.62 -28.35
N TRP A 327 -14.74 0.84 -28.87
CA TRP A 327 -13.39 0.72 -28.32
C TRP A 327 -12.50 1.85 -28.81
N GLU A 328 -11.66 2.36 -27.93
CA GLU A 328 -10.63 3.34 -28.24
C GLU A 328 -9.25 2.76 -27.98
N PHE A 329 -8.30 3.08 -28.84
CA PHE A 329 -6.99 2.44 -28.79
C PHE A 329 -6.03 3.22 -27.89
N GLN A 330 -5.54 2.54 -26.85
CA GLN A 330 -4.30 2.87 -26.18
C GLN A 330 -3.35 1.69 -26.34
N ASP A 331 -2.12 1.94 -26.80
CA ASP A 331 -1.08 0.91 -26.88
C ASP A 331 -0.90 0.25 -25.50
N PRO A 332 -1.07 -1.09 -25.37
CA PRO A 332 -0.97 -1.72 -24.08
C PRO A 332 0.38 -1.55 -23.38
N ALA A 333 1.44 -1.24 -24.13
CA ALA A 333 2.78 -0.99 -23.62
C ALA A 333 3.05 0.47 -23.25
N ARG A 334 2.18 1.42 -23.62
CA ARG A 334 2.31 2.83 -23.21
C ARG A 334 2.41 2.92 -21.68
N CYS A 335 3.28 3.80 -21.17
CA CYS A 335 3.59 3.95 -19.74
C CYS A 335 4.34 2.77 -19.13
N SER A 336 5.06 2.02 -19.96
CA SER A 336 6.10 1.10 -19.52
C SER A 336 7.47 1.74 -19.68
N PRO A 337 8.53 1.21 -19.02
CA PRO A 337 9.90 1.63 -19.26
C PRO A 337 10.35 1.55 -20.73
N LEU A 338 9.66 0.76 -21.55
CA LEU A 338 9.99 0.57 -22.97
C LEU A 338 9.27 1.55 -23.90
N VAL A 339 8.11 2.08 -23.50
CA VAL A 339 7.23 2.90 -24.35
C VAL A 339 6.59 4.01 -23.51
N LEU A 340 7.08 5.25 -23.71
CA LEU A 340 6.55 6.47 -23.09
C LEU A 340 6.37 6.37 -21.56
N PRO A 341 7.45 6.12 -20.78
CA PRO A 341 7.36 5.92 -19.33
C PRO A 341 6.70 7.10 -18.59
N ASP A 342 6.95 8.33 -19.05
CA ASP A 342 6.50 9.56 -18.38
C ASP A 342 5.17 10.10 -18.94
N SER A 343 4.26 9.22 -19.41
CA SER A 343 3.06 9.62 -20.17
C SER A 343 1.72 9.24 -19.54
N CYS A 344 1.72 8.78 -18.28
CA CYS A 344 0.53 8.41 -17.50
C CYS A 344 0.44 9.06 -16.11
N TYR A 345 0.76 10.34 -16.02
CA TYR A 345 0.61 11.10 -14.77
C TYR A 345 -0.79 11.68 -14.61
N LEU A 346 -1.01 12.32 -13.46
CA LEU A 346 -2.24 13.02 -13.13
C LEU A 346 -2.37 14.33 -13.92
N ASP A 347 -2.56 14.21 -15.23
CA ASP A 347 -2.81 15.33 -16.13
C ASP A 347 -3.72 14.91 -17.30
N SER A 348 -4.17 15.91 -18.08
CA SER A 348 -5.14 15.70 -19.17
C SER A 348 -4.57 14.94 -20.37
N SER A 349 -3.25 14.77 -20.44
CA SER A 349 -2.53 14.03 -21.48
C SER A 349 -2.03 12.66 -21.02
N GLY A 350 -2.28 12.30 -19.76
CA GLY A 350 -1.87 11.05 -19.10
C GLY A 350 -2.49 9.76 -19.68
N GLY A 351 -3.39 9.86 -20.67
CA GLY A 351 -4.06 8.69 -21.23
C GLY A 351 -4.94 7.98 -20.19
N GLU A 352 -5.11 6.68 -20.34
CA GLU A 352 -6.22 5.94 -19.71
C GLU A 352 -5.81 5.05 -18.54
N THR A 353 -4.55 5.05 -18.17
CA THR A 353 -4.02 4.39 -16.98
C THR A 353 -3.24 5.39 -16.13
N TYR A 354 -2.97 5.06 -14.86
CA TYR A 354 -2.18 5.90 -13.95
C TYR A 354 -0.86 5.22 -13.60
N GLU A 355 0.26 5.87 -13.91
CA GLU A 355 1.67 5.49 -13.65
C GLU A 355 2.12 4.09 -14.11
N GLY A 356 1.23 3.32 -14.74
CA GLY A 356 1.52 1.99 -15.26
C GLY A 356 0.86 1.72 -16.60
N ALA A 357 1.42 0.76 -17.32
CA ALA A 357 0.88 0.31 -18.59
C ALA A 357 -0.37 -0.55 -18.43
N ILE A 358 -1.19 -0.65 -19.48
CA ILE A 358 -2.32 -1.61 -19.54
C ILE A 358 -1.83 -3.05 -19.36
N TRP A 359 -0.60 -3.35 -19.80
CA TRP A 359 0.08 -4.60 -19.47
C TRP A 359 0.05 -4.94 -17.98
N LEU A 360 0.32 -3.95 -17.13
CA LEU A 360 0.28 -4.08 -15.67
C LEU A 360 -1.18 -4.12 -15.17
N TYR A 361 -2.01 -3.15 -15.55
CA TYR A 361 -3.40 -3.06 -15.07
C TYR A 361 -4.27 -4.25 -15.47
N THR A 362 -3.97 -4.96 -16.57
CA THR A 362 -4.68 -6.19 -16.93
C THR A 362 -4.52 -7.29 -15.86
N PHE A 363 -3.46 -7.25 -15.06
CA PHE A 363 -3.21 -8.19 -13.96
C PHE A 363 -3.80 -7.74 -12.61
N LEU A 364 -4.34 -6.51 -12.53
CA LEU A 364 -4.81 -5.93 -11.26
C LEU A 364 -6.29 -6.28 -10.99
N ILE A 365 -6.64 -7.57 -11.04
CA ILE A 365 -7.98 -8.09 -10.70
C ILE A 365 -7.94 -8.95 -9.42
N PRO A 366 -7.47 -8.40 -8.28
CA PRO A 366 -7.24 -9.16 -7.05
C PRO A 366 -8.50 -9.85 -6.48
N GLN A 367 -9.69 -9.36 -6.82
CA GLN A 367 -10.97 -9.93 -6.43
C GLN A 367 -11.38 -11.15 -7.27
N ASP A 368 -10.94 -11.26 -8.53
CA ASP A 368 -11.41 -12.33 -9.45
C ASP A 368 -10.34 -12.91 -10.38
N MET A 369 -9.20 -13.30 -9.80
CA MET A 369 -8.10 -13.88 -10.55
C MET A 369 -8.45 -15.16 -11.31
N ALA A 370 -9.40 -15.97 -10.83
CA ALA A 370 -9.84 -17.17 -11.54
C ALA A 370 -10.51 -16.85 -12.89
N THR A 371 -11.38 -15.83 -12.95
CA THR A 371 -11.96 -15.35 -14.21
C THR A 371 -10.89 -14.79 -15.13
N LEU A 372 -9.98 -13.97 -14.60
CA LEU A 372 -8.88 -13.41 -15.39
C LEU A 372 -8.00 -14.51 -16.00
N VAL A 373 -7.56 -15.50 -15.20
CA VAL A 373 -6.76 -16.64 -15.67
C VAL A 373 -7.47 -17.37 -16.81
N LYS A 374 -8.79 -17.57 -16.69
CA LYS A 374 -9.60 -18.20 -17.76
C LYS A 374 -9.63 -17.33 -19.03
N LEU A 375 -9.88 -16.03 -18.90
CA LEU A 375 -9.94 -15.09 -20.03
C LEU A 375 -8.59 -14.95 -20.75
N LEU A 376 -7.48 -15.07 -20.03
CA LEU A 376 -6.12 -15.03 -20.59
C LEU A 376 -5.64 -16.39 -21.15
N GLY A 377 -6.55 -17.35 -21.35
CA GLY A 377 -6.24 -18.63 -22.01
C GLY A 377 -5.85 -19.77 -21.06
N GLY A 378 -6.18 -19.65 -19.78
CA GLY A 378 -5.94 -20.66 -18.75
C GLY A 378 -4.55 -20.56 -18.10
N PRO A 379 -4.26 -21.41 -17.09
CA PRO A 379 -3.09 -21.28 -16.22
C PRO A 379 -1.74 -21.22 -16.96
N ALA A 380 -1.55 -22.05 -17.99
CA ALA A 380 -0.29 -22.10 -18.74
C ALA A 380 -0.02 -20.80 -19.51
N LYS A 381 -1.04 -20.26 -20.20
CA LYS A 381 -0.92 -19.00 -20.95
C LYS A 381 -0.80 -17.79 -20.03
N PHE A 382 -1.51 -17.81 -18.90
CA PHE A 382 -1.35 -16.82 -17.85
C PHE A 382 0.10 -16.74 -17.35
N VAL A 383 0.71 -17.90 -17.04
CA VAL A 383 2.11 -17.98 -16.59
C VAL A 383 3.09 -17.49 -17.66
N GLU A 384 2.89 -17.88 -18.92
CA GLU A 384 3.71 -17.42 -20.06
C GLU A 384 3.67 -15.89 -20.18
N ARG A 385 2.47 -15.32 -20.07
CA ARG A 385 2.24 -13.88 -20.16
C ARG A 385 2.84 -13.11 -18.98
N LEU A 386 2.70 -13.64 -17.77
CA LEU A 386 3.28 -13.04 -16.57
C LEU A 386 4.82 -13.10 -16.61
N ASN A 387 5.40 -14.21 -17.08
CA ASN A 387 6.84 -14.29 -17.32
C ASN A 387 7.31 -13.24 -18.33
N PHE A 388 6.57 -13.06 -19.43
CA PHE A 388 6.87 -12.04 -20.42
C PHE A 388 6.85 -10.62 -19.81
N LEU A 389 5.86 -10.30 -18.98
CA LEU A 389 5.81 -9.01 -18.27
C LEU A 389 7.07 -8.77 -17.43
N HIS A 390 7.50 -9.76 -16.64
CA HIS A 390 8.69 -9.64 -15.78
C HIS A 390 10.03 -9.61 -16.54
N GLU A 391 10.10 -10.23 -17.71
CA GLU A 391 11.38 -10.47 -18.42
C GLU A 391 11.60 -9.56 -19.63
N SER A 392 10.54 -8.99 -20.20
CA SER A 392 10.62 -8.12 -21.39
C SER A 392 11.23 -6.74 -21.10
N GLY A 393 11.17 -6.27 -19.85
CA GLY A 393 11.48 -4.89 -19.46
C GLY A 393 10.25 -3.97 -19.41
N LEU A 394 9.03 -4.51 -19.62
CA LEU A 394 7.78 -3.75 -19.49
C LEU A 394 7.42 -3.38 -18.05
N LEU A 395 7.83 -4.21 -17.08
CA LEU A 395 7.47 -4.01 -15.67
C LEU A 395 8.52 -3.15 -14.95
N TYR A 396 8.04 -2.09 -14.29
CA TYR A 396 8.83 -1.30 -13.36
C TYR A 396 8.50 -1.72 -11.93
N MET A 397 9.48 -2.21 -11.17
CA MET A 397 9.27 -2.63 -9.77
C MET A 397 9.35 -1.47 -8.76
N GLY A 398 9.67 -0.26 -9.22
CA GLY A 398 9.72 0.94 -8.39
C GLY A 398 8.38 1.67 -8.28
N ASP A 399 7.27 0.98 -8.59
CA ASP A 399 5.88 1.45 -8.48
C ASP A 399 5.00 0.29 -7.96
N GLU A 400 3.97 0.59 -7.17
CA GLU A 400 3.32 -0.29 -6.21
C GLU A 400 2.37 -1.30 -6.86
N GLN A 401 1.75 -0.96 -8.00
CA GLN A 401 0.86 -1.90 -8.68
C GLN A 401 1.63 -3.13 -9.21
N ALA A 402 2.96 -3.02 -9.38
CA ALA A 402 3.82 -4.13 -9.75
C ALA A 402 3.96 -5.20 -8.66
N PHE A 403 3.78 -4.85 -7.38
CA PHE A 403 4.05 -5.77 -6.26
C PHE A 403 3.25 -7.07 -6.35
N LEU A 404 1.94 -6.95 -6.61
CA LEU A 404 1.05 -8.10 -6.67
C LEU A 404 1.45 -9.09 -7.77
N THR A 405 2.00 -8.61 -8.90
CA THR A 405 2.39 -9.43 -10.05
C THR A 405 3.40 -10.53 -9.70
N VAL A 406 4.26 -10.28 -8.70
CA VAL A 406 5.23 -11.24 -8.17
C VAL A 406 4.52 -12.49 -7.60
N PHE A 407 3.31 -12.32 -7.06
CA PHE A 407 2.57 -13.35 -6.35
C PHE A 407 1.45 -13.98 -7.17
N LEU A 408 1.06 -13.43 -8.32
CA LEU A 408 -0.07 -13.93 -9.11
C LEU A 408 0.08 -15.37 -9.64
N TYR A 409 1.30 -15.92 -9.67
CA TYR A 409 1.50 -17.34 -9.99
C TYR A 409 0.78 -18.30 -9.03
N HIS A 410 0.45 -17.85 -7.82
CA HIS A 410 -0.37 -18.60 -6.85
C HIS A 410 -1.75 -18.95 -7.42
N TYR A 411 -2.38 -18.03 -8.17
CA TYR A 411 -3.67 -18.27 -8.80
C TYR A 411 -3.61 -19.18 -10.03
N ALA A 412 -2.42 -19.35 -10.61
CA ALA A 412 -2.19 -20.29 -11.72
C ALA A 412 -1.66 -21.66 -11.25
N GLY A 413 -1.65 -21.92 -9.93
CA GLY A 413 -1.15 -23.17 -9.36
C GLY A 413 0.37 -23.34 -9.54
N ARG A 414 1.13 -22.24 -9.59
CA ARG A 414 2.59 -22.23 -9.75
C ARG A 414 3.31 -21.36 -8.69
N PRO A 415 3.04 -21.55 -7.38
CA PRO A 415 3.63 -20.72 -6.32
C PRO A 415 5.17 -20.77 -6.29
N ALA A 416 5.77 -21.85 -6.80
CA ALA A 416 7.22 -21.96 -6.98
C ALA A 416 7.82 -20.84 -7.84
N LEU A 417 7.09 -20.31 -8.83
CA LEU A 417 7.55 -19.19 -9.65
C LEU A 417 7.53 -17.88 -8.86
N SER A 418 6.58 -17.67 -7.95
CA SER A 418 6.63 -16.54 -7.03
C SER A 418 7.85 -16.60 -6.13
N ALA A 419 8.17 -17.77 -5.56
CA ALA A 419 9.41 -17.94 -4.77
C ALA A 419 10.66 -17.63 -5.62
N LYS A 420 10.70 -18.05 -6.89
CA LYS A 420 11.79 -17.67 -7.80
C LYS A 420 11.85 -16.15 -8.03
N ARG A 421 10.72 -15.49 -8.22
CA ARG A 421 10.65 -14.04 -8.46
C ARG A 421 11.10 -13.24 -7.23
N THR A 422 10.67 -13.61 -6.02
CA THR A 422 11.10 -12.94 -4.78
C THR A 422 12.61 -13.06 -4.58
N HIS A 423 13.18 -14.24 -4.75
CA HIS A 423 14.63 -14.47 -4.68
C HIS A 423 15.42 -13.86 -5.85
N THR A 424 14.74 -13.38 -6.89
CA THR A 424 15.37 -12.62 -7.99
C THR A 424 15.31 -11.11 -7.71
N TYR A 425 14.13 -10.57 -7.37
CA TYR A 425 13.93 -9.13 -7.25
C TYR A 425 14.58 -8.54 -6.00
N ILE A 426 14.44 -9.17 -4.83
CA ILE A 426 15.01 -8.62 -3.60
C ILE A 426 16.52 -8.36 -3.72
N PRO A 427 17.38 -9.33 -4.06
CA PRO A 427 18.82 -9.07 -4.17
C PRO A 427 19.22 -8.22 -5.40
N LYS A 428 18.35 -8.09 -6.40
CA LYS A 428 18.64 -7.32 -7.63
C LYS A 428 18.30 -5.84 -7.47
N GLU A 429 17.16 -5.54 -6.84
CA GLU A 429 16.57 -4.20 -6.82
C GLU A 429 16.79 -3.49 -5.47
N PHE A 430 17.09 -4.24 -4.39
CA PHE A 430 17.28 -3.68 -3.05
C PHE A 430 18.72 -3.87 -2.57
N ASN A 431 19.31 -2.81 -2.02
CA ASN A 431 20.64 -2.85 -1.41
C ASN A 431 20.77 -1.86 -0.23
N ASN A 432 21.88 -1.88 0.49
CA ASN A 432 22.10 -1.05 1.68
C ASN A 432 22.79 0.30 1.38
N THR A 433 22.83 0.74 0.11
CA THR A 433 23.38 2.05 -0.26
C THR A 433 22.32 3.16 -0.15
N ILE A 434 22.72 4.41 -0.37
CA ILE A 434 21.82 5.59 -0.30
C ILE A 434 20.66 5.47 -1.30
N ASN A 435 20.91 4.94 -2.51
CA ASN A 435 19.90 4.73 -3.56
C ASN A 435 19.49 3.25 -3.63
N GLY A 436 19.29 2.64 -2.46
CA GLY A 436 19.12 1.18 -2.32
C GLY A 436 17.71 0.64 -2.57
N ILE A 437 16.81 1.43 -3.14
CA ILE A 437 15.43 1.04 -3.51
C ILE A 437 15.18 1.37 -4.99
N PRO A 438 14.28 0.63 -5.69
CA PRO A 438 14.12 0.76 -7.14
C PRO A 438 13.35 2.00 -7.62
N GLY A 439 12.69 2.72 -6.72
CA GLY A 439 11.87 3.89 -7.00
C GLY A 439 11.66 4.74 -5.76
N ASN A 440 10.55 5.48 -5.73
CA ASN A 440 10.15 6.21 -4.53
C ASN A 440 9.83 5.22 -3.40
N ASP A 441 9.97 5.64 -2.14
CA ASP A 441 9.62 4.78 -0.99
C ASP A 441 8.10 4.80 -0.70
N ASP A 442 7.42 5.85 -1.17
CA ASP A 442 5.97 6.07 -1.13
C ASP A 442 5.35 5.71 0.22
N SER A 443 5.75 6.50 1.23
CA SER A 443 5.37 6.34 2.63
C SER A 443 5.69 4.98 3.25
N GLY A 444 6.62 4.21 2.66
CA GLY A 444 7.02 2.89 3.13
C GLY A 444 6.35 1.74 2.38
N ALA A 445 5.74 1.99 1.22
CA ALA A 445 5.25 0.95 0.34
C ALA A 445 6.41 0.03 -0.13
N MET A 446 7.53 0.59 -0.61
CA MET A 446 8.74 -0.20 -0.92
C MET A 446 9.29 -0.93 0.30
N GLY A 447 9.38 -0.24 1.44
CA GLY A 447 9.82 -0.82 2.71
C GLY A 447 8.97 -2.02 3.13
N SER A 448 7.64 -1.91 3.04
CA SER A 448 6.73 -3.00 3.39
C SER A 448 6.78 -4.13 2.37
N PHE A 449 6.93 -3.84 1.08
CA PHE A 449 7.12 -4.86 0.05
C PHE A 449 8.34 -5.74 0.32
N VAL A 450 9.51 -5.15 0.56
CA VAL A 450 10.72 -5.93 0.84
C VAL A 450 10.60 -6.70 2.15
N THR A 451 10.10 -6.08 3.22
CA THR A 451 9.98 -6.73 4.52
C THR A 451 9.00 -7.90 4.47
N LEU A 452 7.78 -7.72 3.95
CA LEU A 452 6.78 -8.79 3.80
C LEU A 452 7.31 -9.94 2.93
N THR A 453 7.89 -9.62 1.78
CA THR A 453 8.48 -10.61 0.87
C THR A 453 9.55 -11.46 1.58
N MET A 454 10.43 -10.81 2.37
CA MET A 454 11.47 -11.50 3.12
C MET A 454 10.94 -12.30 4.33
N MET A 455 9.77 -11.93 4.87
CA MET A 455 9.02 -12.74 5.86
C MET A 455 8.41 -14.00 5.25
N GLY A 456 8.39 -14.14 3.92
CA GLY A 456 7.78 -15.28 3.24
C GLY A 456 6.27 -15.16 3.08
N VAL A 457 5.72 -13.96 3.21
CA VAL A 457 4.28 -13.72 3.06
C VAL A 457 3.99 -12.39 2.39
N PHE A 458 3.00 -12.36 1.49
CA PHE A 458 2.54 -11.09 0.89
C PHE A 458 1.01 -11.01 0.89
N PRO A 459 0.42 -9.89 1.34
CA PRO A 459 -1.03 -9.76 1.47
C PRO A 459 -1.71 -9.62 0.10
N ASN A 460 -2.95 -10.09 0.02
CA ASN A 460 -3.92 -9.57 -0.93
C ASN A 460 -4.91 -8.71 -0.12
N PRO A 461 -4.79 -7.38 -0.10
CA PRO A 461 -5.57 -6.51 0.79
C PRO A 461 -7.09 -6.66 0.59
N GLY A 462 -7.89 -6.15 1.53
CA GLY A 462 -9.36 -6.29 1.50
C GLY A 462 -9.85 -7.74 1.64
N GLN A 463 -8.93 -8.68 1.85
CA GLN A 463 -9.18 -10.11 1.93
C GLN A 463 -8.38 -10.76 3.06
N ASP A 464 -8.88 -11.90 3.52
CA ASP A 464 -8.21 -12.74 4.50
C ASP A 464 -7.18 -13.69 3.85
N VAL A 465 -6.24 -13.13 3.08
CA VAL A 465 -5.31 -13.89 2.22
C VAL A 465 -3.90 -13.31 2.27
N TYR A 466 -2.92 -14.18 2.56
CA TYR A 466 -1.50 -13.95 2.41
C TYR A 466 -0.88 -15.05 1.54
N PHE A 467 -0.23 -14.70 0.43
CA PHE A 467 0.50 -15.64 -0.43
C PHE A 467 1.75 -16.15 0.30
N ILE A 468 2.04 -17.45 0.23
CA ILE A 468 3.18 -18.06 0.94
C ILE A 468 4.36 -18.21 -0.02
N THR A 469 5.49 -17.60 0.34
CA THR A 469 6.81 -17.91 -0.22
C THR A 469 7.76 -18.35 0.91
N PRO A 470 8.89 -19.02 0.63
CA PRO A 470 9.89 -19.26 1.67
C PRO A 470 10.43 -17.94 2.21
N PRO A 471 10.51 -17.75 3.55
CA PRO A 471 11.21 -16.60 4.11
C PRO A 471 12.70 -16.64 3.76
N PHE A 472 13.31 -15.45 3.77
CA PHE A 472 14.77 -15.30 3.62
C PHE A 472 15.51 -15.71 4.91
N PHE A 473 14.77 -15.86 6.01
CA PHE A 473 15.29 -16.36 7.27
C PHE A 473 15.05 -17.87 7.39
N LYS A 474 15.91 -18.55 8.15
CA LYS A 474 15.65 -19.94 8.56
C LYS A 474 14.34 -20.06 9.34
N GLU A 475 14.07 -19.07 10.18
CA GLU A 475 12.85 -18.98 10.97
C GLU A 475 12.59 -17.51 11.30
N ILE A 476 11.33 -17.12 11.20
CA ILE A 476 10.82 -15.82 11.59
C ILE A 476 9.55 -16.00 12.43
N SER A 477 9.48 -15.29 13.55
CA SER A 477 8.34 -15.30 14.46
C SER A 477 7.81 -13.88 14.65
N LEU A 478 6.50 -13.73 14.61
CA LEU A 478 5.77 -12.49 14.82
C LEU A 478 4.91 -12.61 16.08
N VAL A 479 5.06 -11.66 17.00
CA VAL A 479 4.19 -11.53 18.17
C VAL A 479 3.09 -10.53 17.86
N ASN A 480 1.83 -10.97 17.93
CA ASN A 480 0.69 -10.09 17.75
C ASN A 480 0.50 -9.21 19.00
N GLY A 481 0.51 -7.89 18.81
CA GLY A 481 0.39 -6.92 19.92
C GLY A 481 -0.97 -6.90 20.63
N GLN A 482 -2.05 -7.39 20.00
CA GLN A 482 -3.40 -7.42 20.58
C GLN A 482 -3.68 -8.72 21.34
N THR A 483 -3.20 -9.86 20.84
CA THR A 483 -3.49 -11.18 21.44
C THR A 483 -2.34 -11.76 22.26
N GLY A 484 -1.13 -11.22 22.10
CA GLY A 484 0.11 -11.76 22.68
C GLY A 484 0.52 -13.12 22.12
N LYS A 485 -0.16 -13.60 21.07
CA LYS A 485 0.14 -14.87 20.41
C LYS A 485 1.30 -14.72 19.45
N THR A 486 1.97 -15.84 19.17
CA THR A 486 3.14 -15.87 18.29
C THR A 486 2.88 -16.77 17.10
N ALA A 487 3.08 -16.23 15.91
CA ALA A 487 3.05 -16.95 14.64
C ALA A 487 4.49 -17.14 14.15
N THR A 488 4.87 -18.37 13.81
CA THR A 488 6.23 -18.71 13.39
C THR A 488 6.21 -19.36 12.01
N ILE A 489 6.99 -18.82 11.07
CA ILE A 489 7.25 -19.43 9.77
C ILE A 489 8.68 -19.96 9.77
N ARG A 490 8.84 -21.26 9.49
CA ARG A 490 10.13 -21.97 9.56
C ARG A 490 10.43 -22.70 8.25
N ASN A 491 11.65 -22.51 7.76
CA ASN A 491 12.20 -23.27 6.65
C ASN A 491 12.93 -24.54 7.15
N ILE A 492 12.41 -25.70 6.79
CA ILE A 492 13.11 -26.99 6.89
C ILE A 492 13.95 -27.17 5.61
N ASN A 493 15.21 -27.59 5.77
CA ASN A 493 16.24 -27.57 4.71
C ASN A 493 16.60 -26.17 4.20
N PHE A 494 16.55 -25.16 5.07
CA PHE A 494 17.04 -23.82 4.78
C PHE A 494 18.47 -23.84 4.26
N ASP A 495 18.69 -23.10 3.17
CA ASP A 495 19.98 -22.93 2.52
C ASP A 495 20.34 -21.44 2.45
N PRO A 496 21.42 -20.99 3.12
CA PRO A 496 21.84 -19.59 3.12
C PRO A 496 22.26 -19.08 1.72
N GLU A 497 22.57 -19.98 0.78
CA GLU A 497 22.87 -19.63 -0.61
C GLU A 497 21.61 -19.59 -1.48
N TYR A 498 20.43 -19.81 -0.89
CA TYR A 498 19.13 -19.81 -1.56
C TYR A 498 19.07 -20.72 -2.81
N LYS A 499 19.72 -21.90 -2.78
CA LYS A 499 19.52 -22.94 -3.81
C LYS A 499 18.26 -23.77 -3.53
N ASN A 500 17.90 -23.92 -2.26
CA ASN A 500 16.64 -24.53 -1.84
C ASN A 500 15.58 -23.44 -1.61
N ILE A 501 14.84 -23.06 -2.66
CA ILE A 501 13.81 -22.01 -2.60
C ILE A 501 12.42 -22.49 -3.01
N TYR A 502 12.24 -23.79 -3.24
CA TYR A 502 10.95 -24.33 -3.65
C TYR A 502 10.34 -25.17 -2.53
N ILE A 503 9.13 -24.82 -2.13
CA ILE A 503 8.37 -25.54 -1.11
C ILE A 503 7.98 -26.90 -1.66
N GLN A 504 8.44 -27.97 -1.01
CA GLN A 504 8.15 -29.36 -1.30
C GLN A 504 6.92 -29.86 -0.55
N ASN A 505 6.73 -29.37 0.67
CA ASN A 505 5.61 -29.67 1.55
C ASN A 505 5.49 -28.57 2.61
N ALA A 506 4.27 -28.33 3.12
CA ALA A 506 4.04 -27.44 4.25
C ALA A 506 3.17 -28.10 5.33
N THR A 507 3.38 -27.73 6.58
CA THR A 507 2.48 -28.07 7.68
C THR A 507 2.11 -26.82 8.49
N ARG A 508 0.86 -26.73 8.93
CA ARG A 508 0.37 -25.75 9.90
C ARG A 508 0.04 -26.50 11.19
N ASP A 509 0.75 -26.20 12.26
CA ASP A 509 0.61 -26.84 13.57
C ASP A 509 0.69 -28.38 13.49
N GLY A 510 1.67 -28.87 12.71
CA GLY A 510 1.92 -30.30 12.49
C GLY A 510 0.94 -31.01 11.55
N LYS A 511 -0.08 -30.31 11.04
CA LYS A 511 -1.04 -30.85 10.06
C LYS A 511 -0.65 -30.42 8.65
N PHE A 512 -0.82 -31.31 7.68
CA PHE A 512 -0.57 -31.00 6.27
C PHE A 512 -1.33 -29.74 5.83
N TRP A 513 -0.61 -28.80 5.22
CA TRP A 513 -1.16 -27.56 4.67
C TRP A 513 -0.91 -27.54 3.17
N GLY A 514 -1.95 -27.81 2.38
CA GLY A 514 -1.86 -27.86 0.91
C GLY A 514 -2.02 -26.50 0.23
N ARG A 515 -2.69 -25.55 0.89
CA ARG A 515 -3.00 -24.23 0.31
C ARG A 515 -1.72 -23.42 0.14
N ASN A 516 -1.59 -22.76 -1.01
CA ASN A 516 -0.43 -21.90 -1.29
C ASN A 516 -0.53 -20.50 -0.66
N TRP A 517 -1.53 -20.30 0.17
CA TRP A 517 -1.81 -19.08 0.91
C TRP A 517 -2.18 -19.43 2.36
N ILE A 518 -2.17 -18.43 3.23
CA ILE A 518 -2.59 -18.52 4.63
C ILE A 518 -3.51 -17.35 4.98
N ASP A 519 -4.43 -17.60 5.91
CA ASP A 519 -5.37 -16.61 6.42
C ASP A 519 -4.78 -15.87 7.64
N HIS A 520 -5.34 -14.70 7.97
CA HIS A 520 -4.91 -13.81 9.03
C HIS A 520 -5.00 -14.45 10.42
N SER A 521 -5.88 -15.44 10.64
CA SER A 521 -5.98 -16.11 11.94
C SER A 521 -4.66 -16.75 12.36
N PHE A 522 -3.82 -17.16 11.40
CA PHE A 522 -2.47 -17.65 11.71
C PHE A 522 -1.64 -16.62 12.48
N PHE A 523 -1.73 -15.35 12.10
CA PHE A 523 -1.00 -14.26 12.76
C PHE A 523 -1.71 -13.77 14.02
N ALA A 524 -3.04 -13.73 14.03
CA ALA A 524 -3.82 -13.27 15.18
C ALA A 524 -3.85 -14.29 16.33
N GLU A 525 -3.99 -15.58 16.04
CA GLU A 525 -4.13 -16.65 17.04
C GLU A 525 -2.81 -17.37 17.33
N GLY A 526 -1.80 -17.11 16.50
CA GLY A 526 -0.50 -17.78 16.54
C GLY A 526 -0.54 -19.17 15.89
N GLY A 527 0.63 -19.78 15.78
CA GLY A 527 0.80 -21.09 15.17
C GLY A 527 2.18 -21.26 14.55
N ILE A 528 2.44 -22.44 14.01
CA ILE A 528 3.70 -22.76 13.35
C ILE A 528 3.43 -23.24 11.92
N LEU A 529 3.96 -22.51 10.94
CA LEU A 529 4.00 -22.91 9.53
C LEU A 529 5.40 -23.42 9.19
N GLU A 530 5.54 -24.72 8.98
CA GLU A 530 6.81 -25.33 8.59
C GLU A 530 6.83 -25.63 7.09
N LEU A 531 7.80 -25.08 6.38
CA LEU A 531 7.98 -25.20 4.93
C LEU A 531 9.21 -26.07 4.65
N THR A 532 9.01 -27.26 4.08
CA THR A 532 10.14 -28.10 3.64
C THR A 532 10.62 -27.67 2.28
N LEU A 533 11.87 -27.21 2.16
CA LEU A 533 12.42 -26.66 0.93
C LEU A 533 13.22 -27.69 0.13
N GLY A 534 13.33 -27.45 -1.17
CA GLY A 534 14.10 -28.23 -2.13
C GLY A 534 14.54 -27.38 -3.33
N ARG A 535 15.35 -27.99 -4.21
CA ARG A 535 16.02 -27.33 -5.34
C ARG A 535 15.18 -27.19 -6.61
N GLU A 536 14.12 -27.97 -6.73
CA GLU A 536 13.27 -28.03 -7.91
C GLU A 536 11.82 -27.75 -7.54
N GLU A 537 11.02 -27.30 -8.50
CA GLU A 537 9.58 -27.12 -8.31
C GLU A 537 8.91 -28.44 -7.86
N SER A 538 7.93 -28.34 -6.98
CA SER A 538 7.19 -29.48 -6.44
C SER A 538 5.72 -29.43 -6.86
N LYS A 539 4.92 -30.40 -6.38
CA LYS A 539 3.46 -30.42 -6.57
C LYS A 539 2.69 -29.67 -5.46
N TRP A 540 3.37 -29.14 -4.45
CA TRP A 540 2.72 -28.43 -3.35
C TRP A 540 2.01 -27.17 -3.84
N GLY A 541 0.78 -26.93 -3.39
CA GLY A 541 0.07 -25.69 -3.69
C GLY A 541 -0.37 -25.53 -5.15
N THR A 542 -0.46 -26.63 -5.91
CA THR A 542 -0.74 -26.61 -7.36
C THR A 542 -2.17 -27.02 -7.74
N ARG A 543 -2.94 -27.60 -6.80
CA ARG A 543 -4.31 -28.09 -7.08
C ARG A 543 -5.31 -26.94 -6.99
N GLU A 544 -6.43 -27.06 -7.68
CA GLU A 544 -7.49 -26.03 -7.71
C GLU A 544 -7.99 -25.62 -6.32
N GLN A 545 -8.13 -26.58 -5.39
CA GLN A 545 -8.54 -26.31 -4.01
C GLN A 545 -7.43 -25.69 -3.12
N ASP A 546 -6.19 -25.69 -3.61
CA ASP A 546 -5.05 -25.11 -2.89
C ASP A 546 -4.84 -23.62 -3.27
N LEU A 547 -5.53 -23.14 -4.32
CA LEU A 547 -5.39 -21.78 -4.83
C LEU A 547 -6.07 -20.76 -3.90
N PRO A 548 -5.66 -19.49 -3.96
CA PRO A 548 -6.32 -18.42 -3.22
C PRO A 548 -7.76 -18.20 -3.75
N PRO A 549 -8.66 -17.68 -2.91
CA PRO A 549 -10.05 -17.49 -3.28
C PRO A 549 -10.21 -16.44 -4.40
N SER A 550 -11.28 -16.57 -5.19
CA SER A 550 -11.73 -15.57 -6.16
C SER A 550 -13.26 -15.49 -6.10
N ILE A 551 -13.87 -14.35 -6.41
CA ILE A 551 -15.33 -14.23 -6.36
C ILE A 551 -16.02 -15.26 -7.27
N SER A 552 -15.43 -15.62 -8.41
CA SER A 552 -15.99 -16.62 -9.34
C SER A 552 -15.85 -18.08 -8.86
N THR A 553 -15.05 -18.34 -7.82
CA THR A 553 -14.84 -19.69 -7.27
C THR A 553 -15.48 -19.89 -5.90
N LYS A 554 -15.87 -18.81 -5.20
CA LYS A 554 -16.68 -18.88 -3.98
C LYS A 554 -18.11 -19.30 -4.36
N LYS A 555 -18.55 -20.45 -3.85
CA LYS A 555 -19.91 -20.98 -4.03
C LYS A 555 -20.85 -20.50 -2.95
#